data_AF-A0A1B6G4Q7-F1
#
_entry.id   AF-A0A1B6G4Q7-F1
#
_cell.length_a   1.000
_cell.length_b   1.000
_cell.length_c   1.000
_cell.angle_alpha   90.00
_cell.angle_beta   90.00
_cell.angle_gamma   90.00
#
_symmetry.space_group_name_H-M   'P 1'
#
loop_
_entity.id
_entity.type
_entity.pdbx_description
1 polymer ?
#
loop_
_entity_poly.entity_id
_entity_poly.type
_entity_poly.pdbx_seq_one_letter_code
_entity_poly.pdbx_strand_id
1 'polypeptide(L)'
;MIPLSYSLSIDMDCEVAGVELIHHNLILVTIYRSPKGDMKAFFEILEKLLSYIYRLNKQSIICGDFNVNFLSCDKNQEYLINLICPFGMKKTILEPTRGSKCLDNVFTSLNTEYTAIVVNNHVSDHFGQIFTFTVDDRQSYLTENKFKNLTKINEDTIRVFKYYLSKEMWNEVFLQNGVDGSFNSFLNTLKYYFDLSFSFNSDRKHSKSLRNKRPKVEWYNPDLKSMKDRLDLLV
;
A
#
# COMPACT_ATOMS: atom_id res chain seq x y z
N MET A 1 -10.40 -4.23 -12.20
CA MET A 1 -9.48 -5.36 -12.38
C MET A 1 -8.12 -4.76 -12.65
N ILE A 2 -7.13 -5.05 -11.82
CA ILE A 2 -5.74 -4.60 -12.04
C ILE A 2 -5.26 -5.22 -13.37
N PRO A 3 -4.69 -4.46 -14.32
CA PRO A 3 -4.41 -4.94 -15.67
C PRO A 3 -3.36 -6.06 -15.66
N LEU A 4 -3.65 -7.10 -16.45
CA LEU A 4 -2.89 -8.34 -16.65
C LEU A 4 -1.47 -8.18 -17.25
N SER A 5 -1.00 -6.96 -17.53
CA SER A 5 0.30 -6.77 -18.19
C SER A 5 1.51 -7.04 -17.29
N TYR A 6 1.29 -7.18 -15.97
CA TYR A 6 2.30 -7.61 -15.02
C TYR A 6 1.81 -8.91 -14.38
N SER A 7 2.56 -10.01 -14.53
CA SER A 7 2.32 -11.21 -13.72
C SER A 7 2.65 -10.87 -12.27
N LEU A 8 1.64 -10.41 -11.52
CA LEU A 8 1.73 -10.07 -10.10
C LEU A 8 1.45 -11.28 -9.22
N SER A 9 1.36 -12.47 -9.81
CA SER A 9 1.26 -13.73 -9.08
C SER A 9 2.25 -14.72 -9.66
N ILE A 10 2.86 -15.49 -8.78
CA ILE A 10 3.74 -16.62 -9.09
C ILE A 10 3.21 -17.78 -8.25
N ASP A 11 2.83 -18.85 -8.94
CA ASP A 11 2.32 -20.06 -8.30
C ASP A 11 3.28 -20.55 -7.22
N MET A 12 2.73 -21.01 -6.10
CA MET A 12 3.48 -21.46 -4.91
C MET A 12 4.34 -20.42 -4.18
N ASP A 13 4.46 -19.19 -4.69
CA ASP A 13 5.28 -18.12 -4.09
C ASP A 13 4.42 -16.96 -3.56
N CYS A 14 3.64 -16.32 -4.43
CA CYS A 14 2.90 -15.10 -4.12
C CYS A 14 1.66 -14.99 -5.01
N GLU A 15 0.49 -14.83 -4.39
CA GLU A 15 -0.77 -14.61 -5.07
C GLU A 15 -1.30 -13.23 -4.73
N VAL A 16 -1.80 -12.51 -5.74
CA VAL A 16 -2.31 -11.15 -5.60
C VAL A 16 -3.65 -11.05 -6.30
N ALA A 17 -4.66 -10.61 -5.55
CA ALA A 17 -5.98 -10.29 -6.10
C ALA A 17 -6.36 -8.87 -5.70
N GLY A 18 -7.00 -8.12 -6.61
CA GLY A 18 -7.34 -6.74 -6.32
C GLY A 18 -8.58 -6.24 -7.05
N VAL A 19 -9.33 -5.41 -6.36
CA VAL A 19 -10.55 -4.76 -6.86
C VAL A 19 -10.45 -3.25 -6.68
N GLU A 20 -11.08 -2.52 -7.60
CA GLU A 20 -11.18 -1.07 -7.52
C GLU A 20 -12.61 -0.68 -7.22
N LEU A 21 -12.80 0.06 -6.14
CA LEU A 21 -14.05 0.71 -5.78
C LEU A 21 -14.07 2.11 -6.41
N ILE A 22 -14.46 2.17 -7.69
CA ILE A 22 -14.39 3.37 -8.54
C ILE A 22 -15.07 4.58 -7.87
N HIS A 23 -16.25 4.39 -7.27
CA HIS A 23 -17.03 5.46 -6.65
C HIS A 23 -16.44 6.01 -5.35
N HIS A 24 -15.45 5.32 -4.78
CA HIS A 24 -14.80 5.70 -3.53
C HIS A 24 -13.32 6.02 -3.71
N ASN A 25 -12.84 6.08 -4.96
CA ASN A 25 -11.43 6.29 -5.29
C ASN A 25 -10.48 5.41 -4.45
N LEU A 26 -10.87 4.14 -4.28
CA LEU A 26 -10.24 3.20 -3.34
C LEU A 26 -9.89 1.89 -4.05
N ILE A 27 -8.68 1.40 -3.80
CA ILE A 27 -8.18 0.12 -4.28
C ILE A 27 -8.08 -0.82 -3.08
N LEU A 28 -8.63 -2.02 -3.22
CA LEU A 28 -8.47 -3.10 -2.26
C LEU A 28 -7.61 -4.18 -2.91
N VAL A 29 -6.54 -4.58 -2.25
CA VAL A 29 -5.69 -5.67 -2.68
C VAL A 29 -5.53 -6.67 -1.55
N THR A 30 -5.64 -7.94 -1.88
CA THR A 30 -5.24 -9.02 -0.99
C THR A 30 -4.01 -9.73 -1.55
N ILE A 31 -3.10 -10.09 -0.66
CA ILE A 31 -1.86 -10.78 -0.96
C ILE A 31 -1.79 -12.05 -0.10
N TYR A 32 -1.43 -13.15 -0.71
CA TYR A 32 -1.00 -14.36 -0.01
C TYR A 32 0.45 -14.66 -0.41
N ARG A 33 1.36 -14.69 0.57
CA ARG A 33 2.73 -15.18 0.36
C ARG A 33 2.86 -16.56 0.98
N SER A 34 3.27 -17.54 0.17
CA SER A 34 3.49 -18.90 0.63
C SER A 34 4.62 -18.95 1.67
N PRO A 35 4.48 -19.69 2.79
CA PRO A 35 5.51 -19.77 3.82
C PRO A 35 6.84 -20.33 3.30
N LYS A 36 6.78 -21.18 2.26
CA LYS A 36 7.93 -21.82 1.61
C LYS A 36 8.33 -21.15 0.29
N GLY A 37 7.60 -20.12 -0.12
CA GLY A 37 7.85 -19.40 -1.36
C GLY A 37 9.13 -18.56 -1.30
N ASP A 38 9.67 -18.23 -2.48
CA ASP A 38 10.85 -17.41 -2.63
C ASP A 38 10.61 -15.97 -2.15
N MET A 39 11.33 -15.57 -1.10
CA MET A 39 11.19 -14.25 -0.50
C MET A 39 11.58 -13.11 -1.45
N LYS A 40 12.55 -13.33 -2.34
CA LYS A 40 13.03 -12.30 -3.26
C LYS A 40 11.98 -12.05 -4.34
N ALA A 41 11.43 -13.09 -4.93
CA ALA A 41 10.34 -13.03 -5.90
C ALA A 41 9.11 -12.33 -5.29
N PHE A 42 8.77 -12.64 -4.04
CA PHE A 42 7.73 -11.93 -3.30
C PHE A 42 8.00 -10.42 -3.21
N PHE A 43 9.20 -10.00 -2.80
CA PHE A 43 9.54 -8.57 -2.71
C PHE A 43 9.53 -7.86 -4.07
N GLU A 44 10.01 -8.51 -5.14
CA GLU A 44 9.97 -7.97 -6.50
C GLU A 44 8.52 -7.77 -6.99
N ILE A 45 7.62 -8.71 -6.68
CA ILE A 45 6.18 -8.57 -6.98
C ILE A 45 5.58 -7.43 -6.17
N LEU A 46 5.87 -7.38 -4.87
CA LEU A 46 5.33 -6.37 -3.97
C LEU A 46 5.76 -4.96 -4.39
N GLU A 47 7.02 -4.76 -4.76
CA GLU A 47 7.51 -3.47 -5.28
C GLU A 47 6.79 -3.05 -6.57
N LYS A 48 6.60 -3.98 -7.51
CA LYS A 48 5.84 -3.73 -8.76
C LYS A 48 4.39 -3.37 -8.45
N LEU A 49 3.74 -4.09 -7.53
CA LEU A 49 2.38 -3.85 -7.09
C LEU A 49 2.24 -2.48 -6.43
N LEU A 50 3.10 -2.16 -5.46
CA LEU A 50 3.10 -0.88 -4.76
C LEU A 50 3.32 0.28 -5.72
N SER A 51 4.30 0.15 -6.63
CA SER A 51 4.56 1.14 -7.68
C SER A 51 3.36 1.34 -8.59
N TYR A 52 2.66 0.27 -8.95
CA TYR A 52 1.45 0.34 -9.77
C TYR A 52 0.33 1.07 -9.01
N ILE A 53 0.02 0.66 -7.78
CA ILE A 53 -1.03 1.28 -6.95
C ILE A 53 -0.74 2.77 -6.73
N TYR A 54 0.51 3.12 -6.43
CA TYR A 54 0.93 4.50 -6.19
C TYR A 54 0.69 5.39 -7.42
N ARG A 55 1.00 4.89 -8.62
CA ARG A 55 0.75 5.62 -9.89
C ARG A 55 -0.73 5.87 -10.17
N LEU A 56 -1.63 5.09 -9.59
CA LEU A 56 -3.07 5.32 -9.75
C LEU A 56 -3.56 6.53 -8.94
N ASN A 57 -2.76 7.05 -7.98
CA ASN A 57 -3.11 8.17 -7.10
C ASN A 57 -4.46 7.97 -6.40
N LYS A 58 -4.71 6.77 -5.88
CA LYS A 58 -5.92 6.39 -5.15
C LYS A 58 -5.59 6.03 -3.71
N GLN A 59 -6.58 6.13 -2.83
CA GLN A 59 -6.45 5.48 -1.54
C GLN A 59 -6.42 3.96 -1.74
N SER A 60 -5.74 3.27 -0.86
CA SER A 60 -5.47 1.85 -1.02
C SER A 60 -5.37 1.13 0.31
N ILE A 61 -5.96 -0.06 0.35
CA ILE A 61 -5.83 -1.01 1.44
C ILE A 61 -5.23 -2.29 0.85
N ILE A 62 -4.15 -2.76 1.45
CA ILE A 62 -3.48 -4.02 1.12
C ILE A 62 -3.55 -4.91 2.34
N CYS A 63 -4.14 -6.10 2.21
CA CYS A 63 -4.27 -7.04 3.32
C CYS A 63 -3.90 -8.48 2.94
N GLY A 64 -3.77 -9.34 3.93
CA GLY A 64 -3.66 -10.78 3.73
C GLY A 64 -2.56 -11.41 4.57
N ASP A 65 -2.21 -12.66 4.23
CA ASP A 65 -1.21 -13.45 4.93
C ASP A 65 0.15 -13.29 4.24
N PHE A 66 1.08 -12.63 4.94
CA PHE A 66 2.42 -12.38 4.44
C PHE A 66 3.39 -13.50 4.82
N ASN A 67 3.00 -14.42 5.71
CA ASN A 67 3.89 -15.42 6.32
C ASN A 67 5.24 -14.83 6.79
N VAL A 68 5.20 -13.59 7.28
CA VAL A 68 6.30 -12.84 7.89
C VAL A 68 5.82 -12.35 9.25
N ASN A 69 6.58 -12.61 10.32
CA ASN A 69 6.12 -12.25 11.66
C ASN A 69 6.33 -10.77 11.96
N PHE A 70 5.25 -9.98 11.91
CA PHE A 70 5.24 -8.54 12.18
C PHE A 70 5.50 -8.14 13.63
N LEU A 71 5.58 -9.09 14.57
CA LEU A 71 5.97 -8.88 15.97
C LEU A 71 7.43 -9.25 16.24
N SER A 72 8.16 -9.75 15.22
CA SER A 72 9.58 -10.09 15.36
C SER A 72 10.48 -8.98 14.83
N CYS A 73 11.71 -8.93 15.33
CA CYS A 73 12.79 -8.10 14.79
C CYS A 73 13.59 -8.85 13.71
N ASP A 74 12.91 -9.51 12.77
CA ASP A 74 13.54 -10.24 11.67
C ASP A 74 13.87 -9.32 10.49
N LYS A 75 14.94 -9.63 9.75
CA LYS A 75 15.38 -8.85 8.58
C LYS A 75 14.31 -8.78 7.49
N ASN A 76 13.53 -9.84 7.27
CA ASN A 76 12.48 -9.83 6.26
C ASN A 76 11.31 -8.94 6.70
N GLN A 77 11.01 -8.92 7.99
CA GLN A 77 9.99 -8.02 8.55
C GLN A 77 10.42 -6.56 8.37
N GLU A 78 11.67 -6.24 8.72
CA GLU A 78 12.22 -4.89 8.58
C GLU A 78 12.21 -4.46 7.11
N TYR A 79 12.69 -5.32 6.20
CA TYR A 79 12.70 -5.05 4.77
C TYR A 79 11.28 -4.84 4.21
N LEU A 80 10.33 -5.67 4.61
CA LEU A 80 8.92 -5.56 4.19
C LEU A 80 8.32 -4.21 4.60
N ILE A 81 8.55 -3.77 5.84
CA ILE A 81 8.08 -2.46 6.32
C ILE A 81 8.78 -1.32 5.59
N ASN A 82 10.10 -1.40 5.39
CA ASN A 82 10.88 -0.40 4.67
C ASN A 82 10.51 -0.31 3.19
N LEU A 83 10.01 -1.39 2.59
CA LEU A 83 9.49 -1.40 1.22
C LEU A 83 8.10 -0.77 1.13
N ILE A 84 7.21 -1.04 2.09
CA ILE A 84 5.80 -0.60 2.03
C ILE A 84 5.63 0.87 2.48
N CYS A 85 6.31 1.28 3.55
CA CYS A 85 6.14 2.61 4.17
C CYS A 85 6.35 3.80 3.20
N PRO A 86 7.35 3.81 2.30
CA PRO A 86 7.57 4.91 1.36
C PRO A 86 6.39 5.19 0.42
N PHE A 87 5.52 4.20 0.19
CA PHE A 87 4.31 4.36 -0.60
C PHE A 87 3.14 5.00 0.19
N GLY A 88 3.41 5.51 1.40
CA GLY A 88 2.42 6.16 2.26
C GLY A 88 1.48 5.19 2.97
N MET A 89 1.85 3.91 3.02
CA MET A 89 1.08 2.83 3.62
C MET A 89 1.47 2.64 5.09
N LYS A 90 0.48 2.49 5.97
CA LYS A 90 0.66 2.30 7.41
C LYS A 90 0.27 0.88 7.80
N LYS A 91 1.11 0.19 8.58
CA LYS A 91 0.79 -1.08 9.24
C LYS A 91 -0.27 -0.86 10.32
N THR A 92 -1.25 -1.76 10.44
CA THR A 92 -2.37 -1.53 11.37
C THR A 92 -2.57 -2.65 12.39
N ILE A 93 -2.21 -3.90 12.07
CA ILE A 93 -2.29 -5.01 13.03
C ILE A 93 -1.01 -5.07 13.86
N LEU A 94 -1.18 -5.03 15.18
CA LEU A 94 -0.12 -5.02 16.20
C LEU A 94 -0.20 -6.22 17.16
N GLU A 95 -1.11 -7.15 16.91
CA GLU A 95 -1.40 -8.30 17.77
C GLU A 95 -1.20 -9.61 16.99
N PRO A 96 -1.00 -10.75 17.67
CA PRO A 96 -0.90 -12.05 17.00
C PRO A 96 -2.12 -12.34 16.14
N THR A 97 -1.91 -12.96 14.98
CA THR A 97 -2.96 -13.42 14.06
C THR A 97 -2.89 -14.92 13.80
N ARG A 98 -1.88 -15.62 14.33
CA ARG A 98 -1.80 -17.09 14.37
C ARG A 98 -0.95 -17.54 15.55
N GLY A 99 -1.57 -18.16 16.55
CA GLY A 99 -0.88 -18.49 17.80
C GLY A 99 -0.24 -17.23 18.43
N SER A 100 1.09 -17.23 18.59
CA SER A 100 1.84 -16.07 19.10
C SER A 100 2.47 -15.17 18.02
N LYS A 101 2.23 -15.46 16.73
CA LYS A 101 2.81 -14.72 15.60
C LYS A 101 1.76 -13.82 14.94
N CYS A 102 2.19 -12.66 14.45
CA CYS A 102 1.39 -11.81 13.57
C CYS A 102 1.86 -12.05 12.13
N LEU A 103 1.17 -12.90 11.38
CA LEU A 103 1.55 -13.26 10.00
C LEU A 103 0.74 -12.49 8.97
N ASP A 104 -0.49 -12.16 9.35
CA ASP A 104 -1.40 -11.33 8.58
C ASP A 104 -1.31 -9.85 8.97
N ASN A 105 -1.52 -8.95 8.00
CA ASN A 105 -1.68 -7.53 8.31
C ASN A 105 -2.65 -6.84 7.34
N VAL A 106 -3.04 -5.63 7.73
CA VAL A 106 -3.72 -4.67 6.87
C VAL A 106 -2.86 -3.41 6.79
N PHE A 107 -2.41 -3.08 5.60
CA PHE A 107 -1.71 -1.85 5.27
C PHE A 107 -2.66 -0.86 4.62
N THR A 108 -2.59 0.41 5.00
CA THR A 108 -3.54 1.41 4.50
C THR A 108 -2.88 2.75 4.22
N SER A 109 -3.26 3.38 3.10
CA SER A 109 -2.94 4.77 2.77
C SER A 109 -4.09 5.73 3.11
N LEU A 110 -5.12 5.24 3.81
CA LEU A 110 -6.24 6.06 4.28
C LEU A 110 -5.74 7.20 5.17
N ASN A 111 -6.32 8.38 4.94
CA ASN A 111 -6.15 9.56 5.79
C ASN A 111 -7.33 9.78 6.75
N THR A 112 -8.39 8.97 6.62
CA THR A 112 -9.55 8.98 7.49
C THR A 112 -9.33 8.11 8.72
N GLU A 113 -10.19 8.27 9.72
CA GLU A 113 -10.21 7.37 10.87
C GLU A 113 -10.57 5.95 10.45
N TYR A 114 -9.82 4.99 11.00
CA TYR A 114 -10.05 3.57 10.82
C TYR A 114 -9.76 2.83 12.13
N THR A 115 -10.37 1.65 12.27
CA THR A 115 -10.07 0.70 13.34
C THR A 115 -9.62 -0.62 12.73
N ALA A 116 -8.69 -1.28 13.40
CA ALA A 116 -8.20 -2.60 13.01
C ALA A 116 -8.16 -3.45 14.29
N ILE A 117 -8.93 -4.54 14.31
CA ILE A 117 -8.97 -5.45 15.46
C ILE A 117 -8.76 -6.88 15.01
N VAL A 118 -8.13 -7.68 15.87
CA VAL A 118 -8.02 -9.13 15.69
C VAL A 118 -9.20 -9.81 16.39
N VAL A 119 -9.80 -10.79 15.74
CA VAL A 119 -10.95 -11.54 16.24
C VAL A 119 -10.70 -13.02 16.07
N ASN A 120 -10.70 -13.75 17.18
CA ASN A 120 -10.78 -15.20 17.11
C ASN A 120 -12.22 -15.60 16.77
N ASN A 121 -12.41 -16.31 15.66
CA ASN A 121 -13.72 -16.81 15.24
C ASN A 121 -13.82 -18.33 15.40
N HIS A 122 -12.76 -18.97 15.92
CA HIS A 122 -12.68 -20.41 16.16
C HIS A 122 -12.94 -21.31 14.94
N VAL A 123 -12.88 -20.76 13.72
CA VAL A 123 -13.06 -21.53 12.48
C VAL A 123 -11.74 -21.80 11.74
N SER A 124 -10.64 -21.17 12.17
CA SER A 124 -9.29 -21.36 11.61
C SER A 124 -8.25 -21.30 12.72
N ASP A 125 -7.04 -21.79 12.42
CA ASP A 125 -5.85 -21.56 13.24
C ASP A 125 -5.30 -20.11 13.12
N HIS A 126 -5.76 -19.36 12.12
CA HIS A 126 -5.59 -17.91 12.01
C HIS A 126 -6.76 -17.18 12.67
N PHE A 127 -6.46 -16.06 13.33
CA PHE A 127 -7.44 -15.12 13.82
C PHE A 127 -7.85 -14.17 12.70
N GLY A 128 -9.16 -13.94 12.58
CA GLY A 128 -9.71 -12.98 11.63
C GLY A 128 -9.29 -11.55 11.97
N GLN A 129 -9.31 -10.68 10.96
CA GLN A 129 -9.08 -9.25 11.15
C GLN A 129 -10.32 -8.49 10.70
N ILE A 130 -10.78 -7.55 11.53
CA ILE A 130 -11.83 -6.60 11.16
C ILE A 130 -11.17 -5.24 10.99
N PHE A 131 -11.18 -4.75 9.75
CA PHE A 131 -10.73 -3.42 9.41
C PHE A 131 -11.93 -2.55 9.04
N THR A 132 -12.24 -1.55 9.86
CA THR A 132 -13.40 -0.66 9.68
C THR A 132 -12.90 0.74 9.38
N PHE A 133 -13.49 1.39 8.39
CA PHE A 133 -13.17 2.77 8.04
C PHE A 133 -14.41 3.49 7.57
N THR A 134 -14.40 4.82 7.68
CA THR A 134 -15.48 5.65 7.17
C THR A 134 -15.22 6.00 5.71
N VAL A 135 -16.28 5.90 4.91
CA VAL A 135 -16.29 6.34 3.52
C VAL A 135 -17.15 7.59 3.46
N ASP A 136 -16.56 8.71 3.02
CA ASP A 136 -17.34 9.92 2.82
C ASP A 136 -18.15 9.81 1.53
N ASP A 137 -19.44 9.54 1.69
CA ASP A 137 -20.38 9.39 0.57
C ASP A 137 -20.56 10.72 -0.21
N ARG A 138 -20.15 11.86 0.38
CA ARG A 138 -20.21 13.18 -0.25
C ARG A 138 -19.16 13.38 -1.35
N GLN A 139 -18.17 12.51 -1.47
CA GLN A 139 -17.19 12.53 -2.57
C GLN A 139 -17.65 11.80 -3.83
N SER A 140 -18.84 11.20 -3.83
CA SER A 140 -19.39 10.54 -5.03
C SER A 140 -19.69 11.51 -6.19
N TYR A 141 -19.53 12.84 -6.00
CA TYR A 141 -19.78 13.83 -7.05
C TYR A 141 -18.69 14.89 -7.26
N LEU A 142 -17.68 15.01 -6.39
CA LEU A 142 -16.69 16.11 -6.48
C LEU A 142 -15.32 15.75 -5.91
N THR A 143 -14.79 14.56 -6.21
CA THR A 143 -13.33 14.46 -6.25
C THR A 143 -12.87 14.90 -7.63
N GLU A 144 -12.72 16.23 -7.76
CA GLU A 144 -11.50 16.72 -8.39
C GLU A 144 -10.39 15.81 -7.89
N ASN A 145 -9.75 15.08 -8.79
CA ASN A 145 -8.43 14.57 -8.52
C ASN A 145 -7.63 15.81 -8.10
N LYS A 146 -7.55 16.09 -6.80
CA LYS A 146 -6.34 16.68 -6.25
C LYS A 146 -5.30 15.65 -6.61
N PHE A 147 -4.76 15.79 -7.80
CA PHE A 147 -3.53 15.15 -8.20
C PHE A 147 -2.60 15.47 -7.04
N LYS A 148 -2.37 14.51 -6.13
CA LYS A 148 -1.11 14.56 -5.41
C LYS A 148 -0.12 14.49 -6.54
N ASN A 149 0.71 15.54 -6.64
CA ASN A 149 1.67 15.72 -7.70
C ASN A 149 2.45 14.42 -7.89
N LEU A 150 2.03 13.60 -8.85
CA LEU A 150 2.79 12.44 -9.25
C LEU A 150 3.87 12.98 -10.15
N THR A 151 5.03 13.19 -9.54
CA THR A 151 6.34 13.31 -10.13
C THR A 151 6.43 12.37 -11.34
N LYS A 152 6.46 12.91 -12.56
CA LYS A 152 6.52 12.07 -13.77
C LYS A 152 7.93 11.53 -13.89
N ILE A 153 8.21 10.38 -13.28
CA ILE A 153 9.51 9.72 -13.40
C ILE A 153 9.48 8.86 -14.66
N ASN A 154 10.09 9.35 -15.73
CA ASN A 154 10.39 8.62 -16.96
C ASN A 154 11.86 8.80 -17.38
N GLU A 155 12.28 8.12 -18.44
CA GLU A 155 13.69 8.18 -18.90
C GLU A 155 14.17 9.61 -19.20
N ASP A 156 13.31 10.47 -19.74
CA ASP A 156 13.66 11.86 -20.05
C ASP A 156 13.87 12.69 -18.79
N THR A 157 12.96 12.61 -17.83
CA THR A 157 13.08 13.34 -16.56
C THR A 157 14.24 12.80 -15.72
N ILE A 158 14.52 11.49 -15.78
CA ILE A 158 15.70 10.89 -15.17
C ILE A 158 16.98 11.42 -15.82
N ARG A 159 17.00 11.57 -17.14
CA ARG A 159 18.14 12.12 -17.88
C ARG A 159 18.41 13.57 -17.49
N VAL A 160 17.36 14.38 -17.37
CA VAL A 160 17.44 15.77 -16.91
C VAL A 160 17.97 15.84 -15.47
N PHE A 161 17.46 14.97 -14.58
CA PHE A 161 17.95 14.89 -13.20
C PHE A 161 19.44 14.51 -13.13
N LYS A 162 19.86 13.48 -13.87
CA LYS A 162 21.27 13.09 -14.00
C LYS A 162 22.14 14.22 -14.54
N TYR A 163 21.63 14.98 -15.53
CA TYR A 163 22.34 16.12 -16.07
C TYR A 163 22.57 17.19 -15.00
N TYR A 164 21.55 17.60 -14.25
CA TYR A 164 21.72 18.59 -13.18
C TYR A 164 22.69 18.13 -12.09
N LEU A 165 22.57 16.88 -11.62
CA LEU A 165 23.50 16.32 -10.64
C LEU A 165 24.94 16.25 -11.16
N SER A 166 25.14 16.03 -12.46
CA SER A 166 26.48 16.04 -13.07
C SER A 166 27.13 17.43 -13.14
N LYS A 167 26.34 18.49 -12.97
CA LYS A 167 26.80 19.89 -12.95
C LYS A 167 26.97 20.45 -11.55
N GLU A 168 26.46 19.76 -10.54
CA GLU A 168 26.58 20.17 -9.14
C GLU A 168 28.01 19.93 -8.63
N MET A 169 28.59 20.95 -8.00
CA MET A 169 29.96 20.89 -7.47
C MET A 169 30.02 20.37 -6.03
N TRP A 170 28.90 20.38 -5.30
CA TRP A 170 28.78 19.93 -3.90
C TRP A 170 29.65 20.69 -2.90
N ASN A 171 30.23 21.83 -3.29
CA ASN A 171 31.08 22.65 -2.42
C ASN A 171 30.36 23.02 -1.11
N GLU A 172 29.06 23.34 -1.20
CA GLU A 172 28.26 23.70 -0.03
C GLU A 172 28.16 22.58 1.01
N VAL A 173 28.23 21.31 0.60
CA VAL A 173 28.20 20.14 1.49
C VAL A 173 29.48 20.04 2.30
N PHE A 174 30.62 20.28 1.66
CA PHE A 174 31.96 20.21 2.26
C PHE A 174 32.30 21.43 3.12
N LEU A 175 31.56 22.54 2.96
CA LEU A 175 31.73 23.75 3.74
C LEU A 175 30.90 23.77 5.04
N GLN A 176 30.00 22.80 5.25
CA GLN A 176 29.20 22.74 6.47
C GLN A 176 30.01 22.24 7.66
N ASN A 177 29.64 22.73 8.86
CA ASN A 177 30.19 22.24 10.11
C ASN A 177 29.36 21.06 10.62
N GLY A 178 30.01 19.91 10.78
CA GLY A 178 29.39 18.71 11.34
C GLY A 178 28.58 17.90 10.33
N VAL A 179 28.37 16.63 10.69
CA VAL A 179 27.74 15.63 9.81
C VAL A 179 26.31 16.02 9.43
N ASP A 180 25.53 16.52 10.37
CA ASP A 180 24.13 16.90 10.14
C ASP A 180 24.01 18.09 9.17
N GLY A 181 24.92 19.06 9.27
CA GLY A 181 24.98 20.20 8.36
C GLY A 181 25.25 19.74 6.93
N SER A 182 26.30 18.93 6.74
CA SER A 182 26.65 18.38 5.42
C SER A 182 25.52 17.52 4.85
N PHE A 183 24.90 16.66 5.66
CA PHE A 183 23.78 15.83 5.23
C PHE A 183 22.58 16.66 4.79
N ASN A 184 22.20 17.68 5.56
CA ASN A 184 21.09 18.57 5.21
C ASN A 184 21.37 19.37 3.94
N SER A 185 22.59 19.88 3.76
CA SER A 185 23.01 20.56 2.53
C SER A 185 22.91 19.62 1.32
N PHE A 186 23.44 18.41 1.44
CA PHE A 186 23.34 17.39 0.39
C PHE A 186 21.88 17.09 0.04
N LEU A 187 21.04 16.82 1.04
CA LEU A 187 19.65 16.42 0.85
C LEU A 187 18.83 17.55 0.23
N ASN A 188 19.06 18.79 0.64
CA ASN A 188 18.37 19.95 0.08
C ASN A 188 18.73 20.17 -1.38
N THR A 189 20.01 20.07 -1.74
CA THR A 189 20.47 20.19 -3.14
C THR A 189 19.94 19.06 -4.01
N LEU A 190 19.99 17.82 -3.51
CA LEU A 190 19.42 16.67 -4.21
C LEU A 190 17.91 16.84 -4.46
N LYS A 191 17.18 17.28 -3.43
CA LYS A 191 15.73 17.53 -3.51
C LYS A 191 15.40 18.66 -4.48
N TYR A 192 16.18 19.75 -4.47
CA TYR A 192 16.01 20.85 -5.41
C TYR A 192 16.07 20.38 -6.86
N TYR A 193 17.09 19.61 -7.22
CA TYR A 193 17.21 19.08 -8.58
C TYR A 193 16.15 18.04 -8.90
N PHE A 194 15.69 17.28 -7.90
CA PHE A 194 14.58 16.35 -8.06
C PHE A 194 13.31 17.12 -8.44
N ASP A 195 12.93 18.13 -7.65
CA ASP A 195 11.73 18.93 -7.89
C ASP A 195 11.77 19.64 -9.27
N LEU A 196 12.94 20.16 -9.66
CA LEU A 196 13.15 20.75 -10.99
C LEU A 196 12.94 19.74 -12.14
N SER A 197 13.46 18.53 -11.98
CA SER A 197 13.51 17.56 -13.08
C SER A 197 12.19 16.86 -13.34
N PHE A 198 11.31 16.80 -12.32
CA PHE A 198 10.15 15.93 -12.34
C PHE A 198 8.79 16.66 -12.14
N SER A 199 8.74 17.99 -12.25
CA SER A 199 7.51 18.80 -12.19
C SER A 199 6.66 18.74 -13.48
N PHE A 200 5.32 18.79 -13.37
CA PHE A 200 4.36 18.53 -14.47
C PHE A 200 3.74 19.80 -15.09
N ASN A 201 3.56 19.82 -16.43
CA ASN A 201 2.72 20.78 -17.19
C ASN A 201 1.38 20.12 -17.57
N SER A 202 0.25 20.70 -17.16
CA SER A 202 -1.11 20.17 -17.31
C SER A 202 -1.65 20.26 -18.73
N ASP A 203 -2.30 19.21 -19.26
CA ASP A 203 -3.35 19.35 -20.28
C ASP A 203 -4.03 18.01 -20.68
N ARG A 204 -5.33 17.82 -20.34
CA ARG A 204 -6.46 17.48 -21.26
C ARG A 204 -7.64 16.70 -20.64
N LYS A 205 -8.79 16.88 -21.32
CA LYS A 205 -10.19 16.78 -20.91
C LYS A 205 -10.77 15.35 -20.90
N HIS A 206 -11.72 15.10 -19.99
CA HIS A 206 -12.47 13.86 -19.83
C HIS A 206 -13.72 13.78 -20.73
N SER A 207 -13.99 12.59 -21.27
CA SER A 207 -15.27 12.17 -21.87
C SER A 207 -16.02 11.24 -20.91
N LYS A 208 -17.34 11.40 -20.79
CA LYS A 208 -18.23 10.67 -19.86
C LYS A 208 -18.91 9.50 -20.56
N SER A 209 -19.05 8.36 -19.87
CA SER A 209 -19.93 7.25 -20.27
C SER A 209 -20.81 6.83 -19.08
N LEU A 210 -22.10 6.59 -19.36
CA LEU A 210 -23.16 6.21 -18.41
C LEU A 210 -23.13 4.71 -18.10
N ARG A 211 -23.60 4.33 -16.90
CA ARG A 211 -23.73 2.92 -16.45
C ARG A 211 -25.06 2.65 -15.75
N ASN A 212 -25.60 1.46 -15.99
CA ASN A 212 -26.80 0.90 -15.33
C ASN A 212 -26.43 0.11 -14.06
N LYS A 213 -27.35 0.12 -13.07
CA LYS A 213 -27.24 -0.54 -11.75
C LYS A 213 -27.66 -2.02 -11.79
N ARG A 214 -27.08 -2.86 -10.92
CA ARG A 214 -27.54 -4.21 -10.56
C ARG A 214 -27.50 -4.42 -9.03
N PRO A 215 -28.27 -5.37 -8.48
CA PRO A 215 -28.65 -5.39 -7.07
C PRO A 215 -27.72 -6.24 -6.17
N LYS A 216 -27.90 -6.05 -4.86
CA LYS A 216 -27.09 -6.53 -3.73
C LYS A 216 -27.51 -7.94 -3.27
N VAL A 217 -26.58 -8.74 -2.76
CA VAL A 217 -26.83 -10.08 -2.15
C VAL A 217 -26.23 -10.12 -0.74
N GLU A 218 -26.96 -10.68 0.23
CA GLU A 218 -26.55 -10.86 1.64
C GLU A 218 -26.33 -12.34 1.95
N TRP A 219 -25.16 -12.68 2.50
CA TRP A 219 -24.70 -14.07 2.73
C TRP A 219 -24.58 -14.46 4.21
N TYR A 220 -24.84 -13.54 5.15
CA TYR A 220 -24.63 -13.72 6.58
C TYR A 220 -25.96 -13.81 7.32
N ASN A 221 -26.20 -14.86 8.12
CA ASN A 221 -27.48 -15.14 8.77
C ASN A 221 -27.35 -15.38 10.30
N PRO A 222 -28.47 -15.38 11.06
CA PRO A 222 -28.46 -15.48 12.53
C PRO A 222 -27.91 -16.80 13.09
N ASP A 223 -28.03 -17.91 12.34
CA ASP A 223 -27.56 -19.22 12.79
C ASP A 223 -26.02 -19.26 12.86
N LEU A 224 -25.35 -18.66 11.87
CA LEU A 224 -23.89 -18.49 11.85
C LEU A 224 -23.41 -17.63 13.02
N LYS A 225 -24.21 -16.66 13.47
CA LYS A 225 -23.90 -15.85 14.65
C LYS A 225 -24.00 -16.67 15.94
N SER A 226 -25.07 -17.46 16.12
CA SER A 226 -25.26 -18.29 17.32
C SER A 226 -24.19 -19.36 17.47
N MET A 227 -23.71 -19.94 16.37
CA MET A 227 -22.61 -20.91 16.38
C MET A 227 -21.31 -20.28 16.89
N LYS A 228 -21.01 -19.04 16.48
CA LYS A 228 -19.83 -18.30 16.95
C LYS A 228 -19.89 -18.03 18.45
N ASP A 229 -20.99 -17.48 18.94
CA ASP A 229 -21.13 -17.07 20.35
C ASP A 229 -20.95 -18.25 21.33
N ARG A 230 -21.27 -19.49 20.93
CA ARG A 230 -21.07 -20.70 21.74
C ARG A 230 -19.61 -21.12 21.86
N LEU A 231 -18.79 -20.85 20.84
CA LEU A 231 -17.36 -21.19 20.84
C LEU A 231 -16.58 -20.25 21.76
N ASP A 232 -16.95 -18.97 21.77
CA ASP A 232 -16.31 -17.94 22.60
C ASP A 232 -16.48 -18.22 24.12
N LEU A 233 -17.45 -19.06 24.53
CA LEU A 233 -17.68 -19.46 25.93
C LEU A 233 -16.82 -20.64 26.39
N LEU A 234 -16.13 -21.33 25.48
CA LEU A 234 -15.38 -22.56 25.75
C LEU A 234 -13.86 -22.34 25.85
N VAL A 235 -13.37 -21.11 25.69
CA VAL A 235 -11.95 -20.71 25.70
C VAL A 235 -11.72 -19.62 26.74
#